data_AF-Q13AC7-F1
#
_entry.id   AF-Q13AC7-F1
#
_cell.length_a   1.000
_cell.length_b   1.000
_cell.length_c   1.000
_cell.angle_alpha   90.00
_cell.angle_beta   90.00
_cell.angle_gamma   90.00
#
_symmetry.space_group_name_H-M   'P 1'
#
loop_
_entity.id
_entity.type
_entity.pdbx_description
1 polymer ?
#
loop_
_entity_poly.entity_id
_entity_poly.type
_entity_poly.pdbx_seq_one_letter_code
_entity_poly.pdbx_strand_id
1 'polypeptide(L)' 'MDKFLREENLKLYRRLLAETHDEERRRVLVQLIANLTREQSGRGET' A
#
# COMPACT_ATOMS: atom_id res chain seq x y z
N MET A 1 -17.11 -2.11 0.83
CA MET A 1 -16.39 -1.14 1.69
C MET A 1 -14.88 -1.31 1.56
N ASP A 2 -14.38 -2.54 1.64
CA ASP A 2 -12.93 -2.84 1.63
C ASP A 2 -12.14 -2.39 0.40
N LYS A 3 -12.73 -2.40 -0.80
CA LYS A 3 -12.03 -1.96 -2.03
C LYS A 3 -11.70 -0.47 -1.97
N PHE A 4 -12.67 0.35 -1.58
CA PHE A 4 -12.48 1.80 -1.43
C PHE A 4 -11.42 2.10 -0.36
N LEU A 5 -11.52 1.50 0.82
CA LEU A 5 -10.53 1.69 1.90
C LEU A 5 -9.12 1.27 1.47
N ARG A 6 -8.99 0.17 0.71
CA ARG A 6 -7.69 -0.25 0.17
C ARG A 6 -7.13 0.74 -0.84
N GLU A 7 -7.94 1.24 -1.76
CA GLU A 7 -7.50 2.23 -2.75
C GLU A 7 -7.05 3.54 -2.09
N GLU A 8 -7.79 4.01 -1.08
CA GLU A 8 -7.41 5.20 -0.30
C GLU A 8 -6.13 4.97 0.51
N ASN A 9 -5.97 3.80 1.14
CA ASN A 9 -4.73 3.44 1.84
C ASN A 9 -3.53 3.42 0.88
N LEU A 10 -3.70 2.88 -0.33
CA LEU A 10 -2.64 2.84 -1.33
C LEU A 10 -2.21 4.24 -1.77
N LYS A 11 -3.16 5.15 -2.00
CA LYS A 11 -2.89 6.56 -2.31
C LYS A 11 -2.14 7.24 -1.18
N LEU A 12 -2.59 7.04 0.07
CA LEU A 12 -1.96 7.60 1.25
C LEU A 12 -0.51 7.12 1.41
N TYR A 13 -0.28 5.81 1.33
CA TYR A 13 1.07 5.26 1.51
C TYR A 13 2.03 5.68 0.41
N ARG A 14 1.58 5.78 -0.84
CA ARG A 14 2.39 6.32 -1.95
C ARG A 14 2.78 7.77 -1.72
N ARG A 15 1.85 8.59 -1.24
CA ARG A 15 2.14 10.00 -0.90
C ARG A 15 3.16 10.10 0.23
N LEU A 16 2.95 9.36 1.33
CA LEU A 16 3.88 9.34 2.46
C LEU A 16 5.27 8.83 2.05
N LEU A 17 5.34 7.89 1.10
CA LEU A 17 6.59 7.37 0.57
C LEU A 17 7.38 8.43 -0.22
N ALA A 18 6.68 9.26 -1.00
CA ALA A 18 7.29 10.35 -1.74
C ALA A 18 7.78 11.49 -0.83
N GLU A 19 7.11 11.73 0.30
CA GLU A 19 7.42 12.80 1.24
C GLU A 19 8.47 12.39 2.30
N THR A 20 8.72 11.09 2.48
CA THR A 20 9.61 10.61 3.55
C THR A 20 11.09 10.60 3.15
N HIS A 21 11.91 11.19 4.03
CA HIS A 21 13.37 11.14 3.97
C HIS A 21 13.97 10.12 4.94
N ASP A 22 13.12 9.48 5.75
CA ASP A 22 13.51 8.46 6.72
C ASP A 22 13.53 7.08 6.04
N GLU A 23 14.67 6.39 6.10
CA GLU A 23 14.87 5.11 5.42
C GLU A 23 14.13 3.95 6.07
N GLU A 24 13.91 3.97 7.38
CA GLU A 24 13.12 2.95 8.07
C GLU A 24 11.65 3.08 7.68
N ARG A 25 11.11 4.31 7.72
CA ARG A 25 9.76 4.62 7.29
C ARG A 25 9.55 4.29 5.82
N ARG A 26 10.52 4.56 4.96
CA ARG A 26 10.50 4.15 3.55
C ARG A 26 10.35 2.65 3.39
N ARG A 27 11.14 1.85 4.12
CA ARG A 27 11.07 0.37 4.08
C ARG A 27 9.69 -0.14 4.50
N VAL A 28 9.14 0.38 5.59
CA VAL A 28 7.80 0.01 6.06
C VAL A 28 6.72 0.35 5.03
N LEU A 29 6.75 1.56 4.47
CA LEU A 29 5.76 1.99 3.46
C LEU A 29 5.80 1.14 2.19
N VAL A 30 7.01 0.77 1.72
CA VAL A 30 7.17 -0.14 0.58
C VAL A 30 6.54 -1.50 0.89
N GLN A 31 6.77 -2.05 2.09
CA GLN A 31 6.21 -3.34 2.47
C GLN A 31 4.68 -3.32 2.58
N LEU A 32 4.10 -2.25 3.13
CA LEU A 32 2.65 -2.05 3.21
C LEU A 32 2.01 -1.98 1.82
N ILE A 33 2.61 -1.23 0.89
CA ILE A 33 2.13 -1.13 -0.50
C ILE A 33 2.20 -2.49 -1.20
N ALA A 34 3.29 -3.24 -1.03
CA ALA A 34 3.45 -4.55 -1.62
C ALA A 34 2.41 -5.56 -1.09
N ASN A 35 2.11 -5.53 0.20
CA ASN A 35 1.08 -6.39 0.81
C ASN A 35 -0.31 -6.06 0.27
N LEU A 36 -0.68 -4.78 0.23
CA LEU A 36 -1.98 -4.35 -0.32
C LEU A 36 -2.15 -4.70 -1.80
N THR A 37 -1.07 -4.65 -2.58
CA THR A 37 -1.09 -4.98 -4.01
C THR A 37 -1.22 -6.49 -4.24
N ARG A 38 -0.53 -7.31 -3.43
CA ARG A 38 -0.64 -8.78 -3.50
C ARG A 38 -2.03 -9.29 -3.13
N GLU A 39 -2.66 -8.70 -2.12
CA GLU A 39 -4.04 -9.02 -1.75
C GLU A 39 -5.05 -8.69 -2.86
N GLN A 40 -4.75 -7.73 -3.74
CA GLN A 40 -5.57 -7.42 -4.90
C GLN A 40 -5.46 -8.51 -5.97
N SER A 41 -4.26 -9.01 -6.23
CA SER A 41 -4.01 -10.07 -7.22
C SER A 41 -4.54 -11.43 -6.79
N GLY A 42 -4.67 -11.69 -5.48
CA GLY A 42 -5.13 -12.98 -4.94
C GLY A 42 -6.65 -13.19 -4.86
N ARG A 43 -7.48 -12.18 -5.17
CA ARG A 43 -8.97 -12.31 -5.15
C ARG A 43 -9.61 -12.44 -6.55
N GLY A 44 -8.84 -12.89 -7.54
CA GLY A 44 -9.28 -13.04 -8.93
C GLY A 44 -9.81 -14.43 -9.32
N GLU A 45 -9.67 -15.46 -8.46
CA GLU A 45 -10.01 -16.85 -8.83
C GLU A 45 -10.68 -17.59 -7.66
N THR A 46 -12.02 -17.55 -7.62
CA THR A 46 -12.94 -18.60 -7.10
C THR A 46 -14.34 -18.31 -7.59
#